data_AF-A0A930W242-F1
#
_entry.id   AF-A0A930W242-F1
#
_cell.length_a   1.000
_cell.length_b   1.000
_cell.length_c   1.000
_cell.angle_alpha   90.00
_cell.angle_beta   90.00
_cell.angle_gamma   90.00
#
_symmetry.space_group_name_H-M   'P 1'
#
loop_
_entity.id
_entity.type
_entity.pdbx_description
1 polymer ?
#
loop_
_entity_poly.entity_id
_entity_poly.type
_entity_poly.pdbx_seq_one_letter_code
_entity_poly.pdbx_strand_id
1 'polypeptide(L)'
;IVAWAYRLPVRFVMVFSPLGTAVTIVVFVLTILVLSRGSRRVLRKSTLLRMMSAKKESDSSKPISVGRAIVDLIFGVALVSVVYVVCANVPVAFLGLMIPLGACAIFGSFFIFRATLVLLPRLIKHIPAVWYRGLTAFTVRQTEGVARNASKAMTCSAALSSVGMCMFVFAVVLHDQIGVMAFEGGVQTDDIPGIFGAFIFTCAFYAVVLLVFASVILAIQQLSLAADNRERYHKLVELGASPQMLSKSLLMGVLFNFILPGIFTVIHAIFGLNVIRFMGQEMFQADIEPAIWPVAALTLAGFVVYFLITYAGAKRNALA
;
A
#
# COMPACT_ATOMS: atom_id res chain seq x y z
N ILE A 1 -6.20 -20.05 12.77
CA ILE A 1 -5.79 -20.11 11.35
C ILE A 1 -5.38 -21.53 10.95
N VAL A 2 -4.44 -22.21 11.64
CA VAL A 2 -4.06 -23.60 11.25
C VAL A 2 -5.21 -24.61 11.36
N ALA A 3 -6.00 -24.58 12.45
CA ALA A 3 -7.20 -25.45 12.56
C ALA A 3 -8.24 -25.16 11.46
N TRP A 4 -8.39 -23.87 11.09
CA TRP A 4 -9.22 -23.47 9.96
C TRP A 4 -8.65 -24.00 8.62
N ALA A 5 -7.33 -23.93 8.43
CA ALA A 5 -6.65 -24.41 7.23
C ALA A 5 -6.94 -25.90 6.92
N TYR A 6 -7.05 -26.73 7.96
CA TYR A 6 -7.34 -28.17 7.83
C TYR A 6 -8.80 -28.54 8.14
N ARG A 7 -9.70 -27.55 8.30
CA ARG A 7 -11.12 -27.77 8.69
C ARG A 7 -11.28 -28.64 9.96
N LEU A 8 -10.32 -28.54 10.87
CA LEU A 8 -10.31 -29.25 12.15
C LEU A 8 -11.12 -28.49 13.21
N PRO A 9 -11.70 -29.17 14.21
CA PRO A 9 -12.37 -28.52 15.32
C PRO A 9 -11.41 -27.57 16.05
N VAL A 10 -11.84 -26.34 16.27
CA VAL A 10 -11.03 -25.31 16.89
C VAL A 10 -10.83 -25.67 18.37
N ARG A 11 -9.59 -25.99 18.74
CA ARG A 11 -9.17 -26.11 20.14
C ARG A 11 -8.14 -25.04 20.44
N PHE A 12 -8.40 -24.25 21.48
CA PHE A 12 -7.44 -23.25 21.95
C PHE A 12 -6.35 -23.95 22.75
N VAL A 13 -5.14 -23.97 22.20
CA VAL A 13 -3.95 -24.49 22.88
C VAL A 13 -2.93 -23.35 22.92
N MET A 14 -2.45 -23.03 24.13
CA MET A 14 -1.35 -22.09 24.29
C MET A 14 -0.02 -22.85 24.13
N VAL A 15 0.68 -22.58 23.04
CA VAL A 15 2.01 -23.15 22.77
C VAL A 15 3.04 -22.04 22.96
N PHE A 16 3.96 -22.22 23.92
CA PHE A 16 5.07 -21.31 24.13
C PHE A 16 6.34 -21.86 23.47
N SER A 17 6.96 -21.06 22.60
CA SER A 17 8.24 -21.40 21.96
C SER A 17 9.34 -20.46 22.45
N PRO A 18 10.28 -20.93 23.30
CA PRO A 18 11.40 -20.12 23.76
C PRO A 18 12.26 -19.60 22.61
N LEU A 19 12.47 -20.43 21.58
CA LEU A 19 13.21 -20.05 20.37
C LEU A 19 12.49 -18.93 19.61
N GLY A 20 11.17 -19.04 19.43
CA GLY A 20 10.36 -18.00 18.78
C GLY A 20 10.45 -16.67 19.53
N THR A 21 10.38 -16.70 20.86
CA THR A 21 10.54 -15.52 21.72
C THR A 21 11.93 -14.89 21.55
N ALA A 22 13.00 -15.70 21.61
CA ALA A 22 14.37 -15.21 21.47
C ALA A 22 14.62 -14.57 20.09
N VAL A 23 14.19 -15.24 19.00
CA VAL A 23 14.32 -14.72 17.64
C VAL A 23 13.54 -13.41 17.49
N THR A 24 12.33 -13.34 18.03
CA THR A 24 11.51 -12.12 18.01
C THR A 24 12.22 -10.97 18.73
N ILE A 25 12.76 -11.20 19.93
CA ILE A 25 13.52 -10.18 20.68
C ILE A 25 14.70 -9.67 19.87
N VAL A 26 15.50 -10.57 19.28
CA VAL A 26 16.67 -10.19 18.47
C VAL A 26 16.25 -9.34 17.27
N VAL A 27 15.21 -9.74 16.54
CA VAL A 27 14.72 -8.99 15.37
C VAL A 27 14.19 -7.61 15.77
N PHE A 28 13.44 -7.50 16.88
CA PHE A 28 12.97 -6.22 17.41
C PHE A 28 14.12 -5.31 17.85
N VAL A 29 15.12 -5.85 18.55
CA VAL A 29 16.31 -5.08 18.95
C VAL A 29 17.08 -4.59 17.73
N LEU A 30 17.31 -5.46 16.74
CA LEU A 30 18.01 -5.08 15.51
C LEU A 30 17.25 -4.01 14.73
N THR A 31 15.93 -4.14 14.56
CA THR A 31 15.11 -3.12 13.87
C THR A 31 15.12 -1.79 14.61
N ILE A 32 14.98 -1.78 15.94
CA ILE A 32 15.09 -0.56 16.75
C ILE A 32 16.48 0.08 16.61
N LEU A 33 17.56 -0.70 16.65
CA LEU A 33 18.92 -0.19 16.51
C LEU A 33 19.17 0.41 15.13
N VAL A 34 18.70 -0.24 14.07
CA VAL A 34 18.80 0.27 12.69
C VAL A 34 18.02 1.59 12.56
N LEU A 35 16.78 1.62 13.03
CA LEU A 35 15.93 2.80 12.96
C LEU A 35 16.49 3.95 13.82
N SER A 36 16.96 3.65 15.03
CA SER A 36 17.60 4.62 15.94
C SER A 36 18.86 5.22 15.34
N ARG A 37 19.71 4.42 14.68
CA ARG A 37 20.89 4.94 13.97
C ARG A 37 20.50 5.90 12.84
N GLY A 38 19.47 5.57 12.07
CA GLY A 38 18.92 6.45 11.04
C GLY A 38 18.45 7.79 11.62
N SER A 39 17.58 7.73 12.63
CA SER A 39 17.04 8.92 13.30
C SER A 39 18.16 9.76 13.93
N ARG A 40 19.10 9.15 14.66
CA ARG A 40 20.25 9.87 15.24
C ARG A 40 21.10 10.60 14.19
N ARG A 41 21.33 9.98 13.03
CA ARG A 41 22.08 10.61 11.93
C ARG A 41 21.36 11.85 11.40
N VAL A 42 20.03 11.81 11.31
CA VAL A 42 19.20 12.96 10.90
C VAL A 42 19.26 14.04 11.98
N LEU A 43 18.99 13.69 13.25
CA LEU A 43 19.01 14.63 14.37
C LEU A 43 20.37 15.34 14.52
N ARG A 44 21.49 14.60 14.38
CA ARG A 44 22.84 15.18 14.50
C ARG A 44 23.18 16.19 13.40
N LYS A 45 22.52 16.10 12.23
CA LYS A 45 22.73 17.01 11.10
C LYS A 45 21.80 18.23 11.13
N SER A 46 20.76 18.22 11.96
CA SER A 46 19.82 19.33 12.13
C SER A 46 20.19 20.19 13.34
N THR A 47 20.40 21.48 13.13
CA THR A 47 20.61 22.46 14.21
C THR A 47 19.30 22.82 14.90
N LEU A 48 19.34 23.23 16.18
CA LEU A 48 18.16 23.67 16.94
C LEU A 48 17.41 24.81 16.22
N LEU A 49 18.15 25.79 15.71
CA LEU A 49 17.60 26.91 14.92
C LEU A 49 16.84 26.39 13.69
N ARG A 50 17.38 25.39 12.99
CA ARG A 50 16.74 24.76 11.84
C ARG A 50 15.52 23.95 12.25
N MET A 51 15.50 23.30 13.41
CA MET A 51 14.31 22.62 13.93
C MET A 51 13.21 23.60 14.33
N MET A 52 13.55 24.72 14.95
CA MET A 52 12.60 25.80 15.27
C MET A 52 12.10 26.53 14.02
N SER A 53 12.94 26.62 12.98
CA SER A 53 12.60 27.27 11.70
C SER A 53 11.96 26.30 10.68
N ALA A 54 12.06 24.98 10.89
CA ALA A 54 11.54 23.96 9.98
C ALA A 54 10.03 24.06 9.78
N LYS A 55 9.28 24.62 10.74
CA LYS A 55 7.85 24.89 10.60
C LYS A 55 7.55 26.02 9.60
N LYS A 56 8.48 26.96 9.40
CA LYS A 56 8.36 28.06 8.42
C LYS A 56 8.76 27.62 7.02
N GLU A 57 9.73 26.71 6.89
CA GLU A 57 10.08 26.10 5.61
C GLU A 57 9.14 24.94 5.31
N SER A 58 8.10 25.21 4.51
CA SER A 58 7.39 24.18 3.75
C SER A 58 8.44 23.25 3.12
N ASP A 59 8.15 21.94 3.04
CA ASP A 59 8.94 20.85 2.42
C ASP A 59 9.18 21.10 0.91
N SER A 60 9.75 22.25 0.60
CA SER A 60 9.90 22.91 -0.69
C SER A 60 11.14 22.35 -1.35
N SER A 61 11.16 21.03 -1.54
CA SER A 61 12.07 20.49 -2.51
C SER A 61 11.82 21.19 -3.84
N LYS A 62 12.89 21.67 -4.47
CA LYS A 62 12.82 22.31 -5.77
C LYS A 62 11.88 21.51 -6.69
N PRO A 63 10.89 22.17 -7.33
CA PRO A 63 9.92 21.48 -8.16
C PRO A 63 10.65 20.68 -9.23
N ILE A 64 10.27 19.41 -9.39
CA ILE A 64 10.86 18.54 -10.41
C ILE A 64 10.51 19.14 -11.78
N SER A 65 11.49 19.26 -12.66
CA SER A 65 11.27 19.78 -14.01
C SER A 65 10.37 18.84 -14.81
N VAL A 66 9.56 19.38 -15.73
CA VAL A 66 8.64 18.58 -16.57
C VAL A 66 9.40 17.46 -17.28
N GLY A 67 10.53 17.77 -17.91
CA GLY A 67 11.33 16.79 -18.64
C GLY A 67 11.79 15.62 -17.77
N ARG A 68 12.24 15.89 -16.53
CA ARG A 68 12.63 14.82 -15.59
C ARG A 68 11.44 13.95 -15.18
N ALA A 69 10.26 14.54 -14.99
CA ALA A 69 9.06 13.78 -14.65
C ALA A 69 8.61 12.87 -15.81
N ILE A 70 8.78 13.30 -17.07
CA ILE A 70 8.49 12.47 -18.24
C ILE A 70 9.48 11.30 -18.34
N VAL A 71 10.78 11.56 -18.13
CA VAL A 71 11.80 10.51 -18.10
C VAL A 71 11.52 9.49 -16.99
N ASP A 72 11.17 9.96 -15.78
CA ASP A 72 10.75 9.09 -14.68
C ASP A 72 9.54 8.23 -15.07
N LEU A 73 8.55 8.82 -15.75
CA LEU A 73 7.36 8.10 -16.18
C LEU A 73 7.70 6.98 -17.17
N ILE A 74 8.49 7.30 -18.22
CA ILE A 74 8.89 6.32 -19.24
C ILE A 74 9.69 5.20 -18.59
N PHE A 75 10.67 5.54 -17.75
CA PHE A 75 11.50 4.56 -17.04
C PHE A 75 10.67 3.69 -16.09
N GLY A 76 9.74 4.29 -15.35
CA GLY A 76 8.85 3.57 -14.44
C GLY A 76 7.90 2.62 -15.16
N VAL A 77 7.30 3.06 -16.27
CA VAL A 77 6.45 2.23 -17.12
C VAL A 77 7.25 1.07 -17.73
N ALA A 78 8.46 1.32 -18.22
CA ALA A 78 9.32 0.26 -18.76
C ALA A 78 9.63 -0.81 -17.70
N LEU A 79 10.05 -0.41 -16.49
CA LEU A 79 10.31 -1.32 -15.38
C LEU A 79 9.10 -2.18 -15.01
N VAL A 80 7.93 -1.55 -14.84
CA VAL A 80 6.70 -2.27 -14.49
C VAL A 80 6.25 -3.19 -15.63
N SER A 81 6.36 -2.74 -16.87
CA SER A 81 5.99 -3.54 -18.05
C SER A 81 6.84 -4.80 -18.18
N VAL A 82 8.15 -4.71 -17.92
CA VAL A 82 9.04 -5.89 -17.89
C VAL A 82 8.53 -6.91 -16.85
N VAL A 83 8.21 -6.47 -15.64
CA VAL A 83 7.70 -7.36 -14.60
C VAL A 83 6.39 -8.01 -15.04
N TYR A 84 5.46 -7.24 -15.60
CA TYR A 84 4.16 -7.70 -16.04
C TYR A 84 4.23 -8.70 -17.21
N VAL A 85 5.13 -8.46 -18.16
CA VAL A 85 5.41 -9.39 -19.26
C VAL A 85 5.97 -10.70 -18.73
N VAL A 86 6.86 -10.67 -17.73
CA VAL A 86 7.39 -11.88 -17.10
C VAL A 86 6.29 -12.65 -16.35
N CYS A 87 5.41 -11.95 -15.61
CA CYS A 87 4.26 -12.59 -14.96
C CYS A 87 3.33 -13.31 -15.95
N ALA A 88 3.08 -12.70 -17.10
CA ALA A 88 2.13 -13.21 -18.09
C ALA A 88 2.69 -14.35 -18.95
N ASN A 89 3.96 -14.28 -19.34
CA ASN A 89 4.54 -15.20 -20.33
C ASN A 89 5.43 -16.28 -19.71
N VAL A 90 6.08 -16.00 -18.57
CA VAL A 90 7.06 -16.92 -17.96
C VAL A 90 6.87 -16.98 -16.44
N PRO A 91 5.71 -17.45 -15.95
CA PRO A 91 5.35 -17.41 -14.53
C PRO A 91 6.32 -18.22 -13.63
N VAL A 92 6.92 -19.30 -14.16
CA VAL A 92 7.95 -20.06 -13.45
C VAL A 92 9.20 -19.21 -13.17
N ALA A 93 9.63 -18.40 -14.14
CA ALA A 93 10.76 -17.49 -13.96
C ALA A 93 10.42 -16.37 -12.96
N PHE A 94 9.16 -15.90 -12.95
CA PHE A 94 8.70 -14.95 -11.95
C PHE A 94 8.83 -15.52 -10.53
N LEU A 95 8.43 -16.78 -10.32
CA LEU A 95 8.55 -17.46 -9.02
C LEU A 95 10.01 -17.55 -8.54
N GLY A 96 10.95 -17.86 -9.45
CA GLY A 96 12.38 -17.91 -9.11
C GLY A 96 13.01 -16.54 -8.85
N LEU A 97 12.45 -15.47 -9.44
CA LEU A 97 12.98 -14.10 -9.38
C LEU A 97 12.04 -13.13 -8.65
N MET A 98 11.20 -13.63 -7.73
CA MET A 98 10.19 -12.80 -7.05
C MET A 98 10.77 -11.58 -6.33
N ILE A 99 11.91 -11.76 -5.64
CA ILE A 99 12.54 -10.67 -4.88
C ILE A 99 13.05 -9.55 -5.81
N PRO A 100 13.90 -9.80 -6.82
CA PRO A 100 14.37 -8.75 -7.72
C PRO A 100 13.26 -8.15 -8.58
N LEU A 101 12.30 -8.95 -9.08
CA LEU A 101 11.17 -8.44 -9.86
C LEU A 101 10.21 -7.62 -9.00
N GLY A 102 9.98 -8.02 -7.75
CA GLY A 102 9.24 -7.23 -6.77
C GLY A 102 9.90 -5.88 -6.49
N ALA A 103 11.23 -5.86 -6.33
CA ALA A 103 11.98 -4.61 -6.21
C ALA A 103 11.82 -3.73 -7.47
N CYS A 104 11.91 -4.31 -8.67
CA CYS A 104 11.68 -3.59 -9.92
C CYS A 104 10.26 -3.00 -10.00
N ALA A 105 9.23 -3.75 -9.60
CA ALA A 105 7.85 -3.28 -9.54
C ALA A 105 7.67 -2.12 -8.56
N ILE A 106 8.30 -2.19 -7.38
CA ILE A 106 8.29 -1.11 -6.37
C ILE A 106 8.97 0.14 -6.92
N PHE A 107 10.19 0.03 -7.47
CA PHE A 107 10.89 1.16 -8.06
C PHE A 107 10.13 1.77 -9.23
N GLY A 108 9.63 0.93 -10.14
CA GLY A 108 8.84 1.38 -11.28
C GLY A 108 7.57 2.13 -10.84
N SER A 109 6.82 1.58 -9.89
CA SER A 109 5.64 2.24 -9.32
C SER A 109 5.98 3.56 -8.63
N PHE A 110 7.11 3.63 -7.92
CA PHE A 110 7.59 4.88 -7.31
C PHE A 110 7.85 5.98 -8.34
N PHE A 111 8.50 5.66 -9.45
CA PHE A 111 8.72 6.62 -10.52
C PHE A 111 7.41 7.06 -11.18
N ILE A 112 6.48 6.13 -11.39
CA ILE A 112 5.16 6.45 -11.96
C ILE A 112 4.36 7.36 -11.02
N PHE A 113 4.28 7.07 -9.72
CA PHE A 113 3.59 7.94 -8.77
C PHE A 113 4.25 9.31 -8.69
N ARG A 114 5.58 9.36 -8.65
CA ARG A 114 6.32 10.63 -8.63
C ARG A 114 6.04 11.47 -9.86
N ALA A 115 6.07 10.86 -11.04
CA ALA A 115 5.75 11.54 -12.29
C ALA A 115 4.29 12.01 -12.30
N THR A 116 3.35 11.17 -11.87
CA THR A 116 1.92 11.49 -11.83
C THR A 116 1.65 12.70 -10.94
N LEU A 117 2.22 12.75 -9.74
CA LEU A 117 2.05 13.86 -8.80
C LEU A 117 2.69 15.18 -9.27
N VAL A 118 3.56 15.15 -10.27
CA VAL A 118 4.16 16.35 -10.87
C VAL A 118 3.43 16.77 -12.16
N LEU A 119 3.03 15.81 -13.00
CA LEU A 119 2.42 16.06 -14.29
C LEU A 119 0.92 16.37 -14.17
N LEU A 120 0.18 15.64 -13.34
CA LEU A 120 -1.26 15.81 -13.20
C LEU A 120 -1.66 17.22 -12.72
N PRO A 121 -1.01 17.83 -11.70
CA PRO A 121 -1.25 19.23 -11.35
C PRO A 121 -1.08 20.21 -12.51
N ARG A 122 -0.17 19.96 -13.44
CA ARG A 122 0.10 20.83 -14.58
C ARG A 122 -0.98 20.70 -15.65
N LEU A 123 -1.46 19.48 -15.88
CA LEU A 123 -2.62 19.24 -16.75
C LEU A 123 -3.87 19.95 -16.21
N ILE A 124 -4.12 19.88 -14.90
CA ILE A 124 -5.27 20.56 -14.29
C ILE A 124 -5.17 22.09 -14.44
N LYS A 125 -3.96 22.67 -14.37
CA LYS A 125 -3.73 24.12 -14.60
C LYS A 125 -4.11 24.57 -16.02
N HIS A 126 -4.09 23.66 -16.99
CA HIS A 126 -4.45 23.97 -18.39
C HIS A 126 -5.96 23.92 -18.64
N ILE A 127 -6.77 23.51 -17.65
CA ILE A 127 -8.23 23.44 -17.75
C ILE A 127 -8.83 24.55 -16.87
N PRO A 128 -9.08 25.76 -17.39
CA PRO A 128 -9.53 26.90 -16.58
C PRO A 128 -10.82 26.62 -15.79
N ALA A 129 -11.74 25.86 -16.39
CA ALA A 129 -13.01 25.47 -15.78
C ALA A 129 -12.83 24.67 -14.47
N VAL A 130 -11.75 23.91 -14.34
CA VAL A 130 -11.44 23.14 -13.14
C VAL A 130 -10.51 23.92 -12.22
N TRP A 131 -9.50 24.60 -12.78
CA TRP A 131 -8.49 25.34 -12.03
C TRP A 131 -9.07 26.46 -11.16
N TYR A 132 -9.97 27.28 -11.72
CA TYR A 132 -10.59 28.41 -11.02
C TYR A 132 -11.81 28.02 -10.18
N ARG A 133 -12.13 26.72 -10.07
CA ARG A 133 -13.29 26.24 -9.31
C ARG A 133 -12.97 26.14 -7.83
N GLY A 134 -13.43 27.11 -7.04
CA GLY A 134 -13.30 27.11 -5.57
C GLY A 134 -11.83 27.04 -5.13
N LEU A 135 -11.49 26.11 -4.23
CA LEU A 135 -10.13 25.94 -3.71
C LEU A 135 -9.26 24.95 -4.51
N THR A 136 -9.65 24.58 -5.72
CA THR A 136 -8.92 23.58 -6.52
C THR A 136 -7.46 23.97 -6.77
N ALA A 137 -7.19 25.25 -7.06
CA ALA A 137 -5.82 25.76 -7.21
C ALA A 137 -4.96 25.56 -5.94
N PHE A 138 -5.56 25.68 -4.75
CA PHE A 138 -4.89 25.42 -3.48
C PHE A 138 -4.60 23.92 -3.30
N THR A 139 -5.62 23.05 -3.48
CA THR A 139 -5.48 21.59 -3.35
C THR A 139 -4.41 21.05 -4.29
N VAL A 140 -4.41 21.49 -5.55
CA VAL A 140 -3.47 21.03 -6.56
C VAL A 140 -2.03 21.44 -6.23
N ARG A 141 -1.81 22.68 -5.77
CA ARG A 141 -0.48 23.15 -5.33
C ARG A 141 0.00 22.41 -4.07
N GLN A 142 -0.90 22.09 -3.16
CA GLN A 142 -0.59 21.33 -1.95
C GLN A 142 -0.09 19.92 -2.30
N THR A 143 -0.79 19.22 -3.19
CA THR A 143 -0.41 17.88 -3.67
C THR A 143 0.94 17.90 -4.40
N GLU A 144 1.18 18.91 -5.26
CA GLU A 144 2.47 19.08 -5.96
C GLU A 144 3.64 19.27 -4.98
N GLY A 145 3.44 20.06 -3.91
CA GLY A 145 4.47 20.35 -2.91
C GLY A 145 4.95 19.13 -2.11
N VAL A 146 4.11 18.09 -1.99
CA VAL A 146 4.40 16.89 -1.19
C VAL A 146 4.64 15.63 -2.04
N ALA A 147 4.72 15.81 -3.37
CA ALA A 147 4.77 14.74 -4.35
C ALA A 147 5.76 13.62 -4.02
N ARG A 148 7.01 13.95 -3.66
CA ARG A 148 8.04 12.92 -3.40
C ARG A 148 7.76 12.07 -2.16
N ASN A 149 7.34 12.70 -1.06
CA ASN A 149 7.05 11.96 0.17
C ASN A 149 5.74 11.17 0.02
N ALA A 150 4.77 11.74 -0.68
CA ALA A 150 3.53 11.07 -1.02
C ALA A 150 3.73 9.85 -1.92
N SER A 151 4.58 9.97 -2.95
CA SER A 151 4.88 8.86 -3.86
C SER A 151 5.45 7.64 -3.13
N LYS A 152 6.32 7.84 -2.13
CA LYS A 152 6.91 6.74 -1.36
C LYS A 152 5.85 5.95 -0.60
N ALA A 153 4.94 6.65 0.07
CA ALA A 153 3.87 6.05 0.85
C ALA A 153 2.82 5.38 -0.06
N MET A 154 2.46 6.01 -1.19
CA MET A 154 1.61 5.39 -2.22
C MET A 154 2.22 4.11 -2.80
N THR A 155 3.51 4.12 -3.12
CA THR A 155 4.25 2.93 -3.61
C THR A 155 4.17 1.80 -2.60
N CYS A 156 4.50 2.10 -1.35
CA CYS A 156 4.48 1.13 -0.27
C CYS A 156 3.08 0.55 -0.09
N SER A 157 2.05 1.41 -0.01
CA SER A 157 0.67 0.96 0.13
C SER A 157 0.20 0.11 -1.06
N ALA A 158 0.47 0.54 -2.29
CA ALA A 158 0.07 -0.21 -3.48
C ALA A 158 0.72 -1.61 -3.54
N ALA A 159 2.03 -1.68 -3.23
CA ALA A 159 2.79 -2.93 -3.20
C ALA A 159 2.31 -3.86 -2.07
N LEU A 160 2.17 -3.36 -0.84
CA LEU A 160 1.72 -4.14 0.31
C LEU A 160 0.29 -4.65 0.10
N SER A 161 -0.62 -3.81 -0.41
CA SER A 161 -2.00 -4.23 -0.68
C SER A 161 -2.09 -5.27 -1.79
N SER A 162 -1.31 -5.13 -2.86
CA SER A 162 -1.30 -6.09 -3.97
C SER A 162 -0.74 -7.44 -3.52
N VAL A 163 0.42 -7.44 -2.85
CA VAL A 163 1.02 -8.66 -2.29
C VAL A 163 0.09 -9.29 -1.26
N GLY A 164 -0.50 -8.49 -0.37
CA GLY A 164 -1.44 -8.97 0.64
C GLY A 164 -2.68 -9.62 0.01
N MET A 165 -3.26 -8.99 -1.02
CA MET A 165 -4.39 -9.54 -1.76
C MET A 165 -4.04 -10.87 -2.45
N CYS A 166 -2.92 -10.91 -3.18
CA CYS A 166 -2.43 -12.13 -3.84
C CYS A 166 -2.16 -13.26 -2.84
N MET A 167 -1.50 -12.97 -1.71
CA MET A 167 -1.24 -13.95 -0.66
C MET A 167 -2.53 -14.48 -0.04
N PHE A 168 -3.54 -13.63 0.14
CA PHE A 168 -4.83 -14.08 0.66
C PHE A 168 -5.54 -15.00 -0.34
N VAL A 169 -5.60 -14.62 -1.63
CA VAL A 169 -6.20 -15.47 -2.66
C VAL A 169 -5.50 -16.82 -2.70
N PHE A 170 -4.16 -16.84 -2.70
CA PHE A 170 -3.39 -18.08 -2.66
C PHE A 170 -3.69 -18.93 -1.42
N ALA A 171 -3.81 -18.32 -0.24
CA ALA A 171 -4.15 -19.03 1.00
C ALA A 171 -5.56 -19.66 0.95
N VAL A 172 -6.54 -18.96 0.36
CA VAL A 172 -7.91 -19.46 0.21
C VAL A 172 -7.96 -20.62 -0.79
N VAL A 173 -7.25 -20.50 -1.91
CA VAL A 173 -7.12 -21.57 -2.91
C VAL A 173 -6.51 -22.82 -2.26
N LEU A 174 -5.40 -22.69 -1.54
CA LEU A 174 -4.78 -23.83 -0.84
C LEU A 174 -5.72 -24.45 0.22
N HIS A 175 -6.44 -23.63 0.98
CA HIS A 175 -7.42 -24.12 1.96
C HIS A 175 -8.56 -24.91 1.29
N ASP A 176 -9.04 -24.45 0.14
CA ASP A 176 -10.09 -25.15 -0.59
C ASP A 176 -9.60 -26.49 -1.14
N GLN A 177 -8.37 -26.53 -1.66
CA GLN A 177 -7.73 -27.76 -2.13
C GLN A 177 -7.51 -28.81 -1.04
N ILE A 178 -7.14 -28.39 0.18
CA ILE A 178 -7.13 -29.31 1.33
C ILE A 178 -8.52 -29.87 1.59
N GLY A 179 -9.57 -29.05 1.45
CA GLY A 179 -10.95 -29.50 1.51
C GLY A 179 -11.27 -30.56 0.47
N VAL A 180 -10.94 -30.33 -0.81
CA VAL A 180 -11.19 -31.31 -1.87
C VAL A 180 -10.46 -32.63 -1.59
N MET A 181 -9.18 -32.59 -1.22
CA MET A 181 -8.40 -33.81 -0.91
C MET A 181 -8.98 -34.59 0.28
N ALA A 182 -9.39 -33.90 1.35
CA ALA A 182 -9.89 -34.54 2.56
C ALA A 182 -11.33 -35.07 2.43
N PHE A 183 -12.20 -34.37 1.72
CA PHE A 183 -13.64 -34.69 1.66
C PHE A 183 -14.02 -35.50 0.40
N GLU A 184 -13.43 -35.20 -0.75
CA GLU A 184 -13.73 -35.87 -2.02
C GLU A 184 -12.70 -36.96 -2.35
N GLY A 185 -11.42 -36.71 -2.04
CA GLY A 185 -10.32 -37.64 -2.28
C GLY A 185 -10.21 -38.77 -1.25
N GLY A 186 -10.96 -38.72 -0.14
CA GLY A 186 -10.91 -39.71 0.93
C GLY A 186 -9.56 -39.79 1.67
N VAL A 187 -8.69 -38.80 1.48
CA VAL A 187 -7.38 -38.72 2.14
C VAL A 187 -7.61 -38.30 3.59
N GLN A 188 -7.07 -39.05 4.56
CA GLN A 188 -7.13 -38.61 5.95
C GLN A 188 -6.33 -37.32 6.11
N THR A 189 -6.86 -36.36 6.88
CA THR A 189 -6.17 -35.09 7.15
C THR A 189 -4.76 -35.27 7.74
N ASP A 190 -4.50 -36.40 8.39
CA ASP A 190 -3.19 -36.74 8.95
C ASP A 190 -2.15 -37.10 7.87
N ASP A 191 -2.60 -37.51 6.67
CA ASP A 191 -1.75 -37.82 5.52
C ASP A 191 -1.42 -36.56 4.69
N ILE A 192 -2.12 -35.44 4.91
CA ILE A 192 -1.86 -34.18 4.22
C ILE A 192 -0.60 -33.55 4.82
N PRO A 193 0.44 -33.25 4.01
CA PRO A 193 1.69 -32.70 4.51
C PRO A 193 1.48 -31.42 5.32
N GLY A 194 1.99 -31.41 6.56
CA GLY A 194 1.90 -30.28 7.49
C GLY A 194 2.36 -28.92 6.93
N ILE A 195 3.23 -28.95 5.90
CA ILE A 195 3.75 -27.78 5.20
C ILE A 195 2.65 -26.95 4.52
N PHE A 196 1.56 -27.56 4.04
CA PHE A 196 0.45 -26.82 3.43
C PHE A 196 -0.25 -25.92 4.45
N GLY A 197 -0.50 -26.43 5.65
CA GLY A 197 -1.02 -25.64 6.76
C GLY A 197 -0.08 -24.51 7.18
N ALA A 198 1.23 -24.75 7.15
CA ALA A 198 2.23 -23.69 7.39
C ALA A 198 2.18 -22.60 6.31
N PHE A 199 2.02 -22.97 5.03
CA PHE A 199 1.85 -22.00 3.94
C PHE A 199 0.55 -21.21 4.06
N ILE A 200 -0.58 -21.88 4.32
CA ILE A 200 -1.87 -21.20 4.51
C ILE A 200 -1.80 -20.24 5.69
N PHE A 201 -1.21 -20.68 6.82
CA PHE A 201 -1.02 -19.83 7.99
C PHE A 201 -0.21 -18.59 7.67
N THR A 202 0.99 -18.78 7.11
CA THR A 202 1.90 -17.68 6.74
C THR A 202 1.21 -16.74 5.75
N CYS A 203 0.60 -17.27 4.68
CA CYS A 203 -0.01 -16.45 3.65
C CYS A 203 -1.22 -15.66 4.15
N ALA A 204 -2.16 -16.30 4.87
CA ALA A 204 -3.34 -15.62 5.41
C ALA A 204 -2.99 -14.61 6.50
N PHE A 205 -2.06 -14.95 7.40
CA PHE A 205 -1.63 -14.05 8.46
C PHE A 205 -0.94 -12.80 7.89
N TYR A 206 0.08 -12.99 7.03
CA TYR A 206 0.77 -11.86 6.43
C TYR A 206 -0.15 -11.07 5.49
N ALA A 207 -1.07 -11.71 4.77
CA ALA A 207 -2.04 -11.00 3.93
C ALA A 207 -2.83 -9.95 4.71
N VAL A 208 -3.45 -10.34 5.84
CA VAL A 208 -4.22 -9.42 6.68
C VAL A 208 -3.32 -8.31 7.23
N VAL A 209 -2.13 -8.69 7.72
CA VAL A 209 -1.15 -7.74 8.26
C VAL A 209 -0.73 -6.71 7.22
N LEU A 210 -0.38 -7.14 6.00
CA LEU A 210 0.04 -6.26 4.91
C LEU A 210 -1.08 -5.33 4.44
N LEU A 211 -2.32 -5.83 4.33
CA LEU A 211 -3.50 -5.03 3.95
C LEU A 211 -3.80 -3.93 4.98
N VAL A 212 -3.71 -4.26 6.27
CA VAL A 212 -3.87 -3.27 7.35
C VAL A 212 -2.74 -2.25 7.32
N PHE A 213 -1.49 -2.69 7.23
CA PHE A 213 -0.34 -1.78 7.14
C PHE A 213 -0.43 -0.84 5.95
N ALA A 214 -0.82 -1.33 4.77
CA ALA A 214 -0.99 -0.52 3.58
C ALA A 214 -1.99 0.61 3.78
N SER A 215 -3.10 0.33 4.46
CA SER A 215 -4.16 1.30 4.77
C SER A 215 -3.72 2.29 5.85
N VAL A 216 -3.05 1.80 6.90
CA VAL A 216 -2.51 2.62 7.99
C VAL A 216 -1.44 3.60 7.49
N ILE A 217 -0.55 3.17 6.58
CA ILE A 217 0.50 4.02 6.01
C ILE A 217 -0.11 5.23 5.29
N LEU A 218 -1.13 5.02 4.45
CA LEU A 218 -1.83 6.12 3.78
C LEU A 218 -2.56 7.00 4.79
N ALA A 219 -3.24 6.40 5.77
CA ALA A 219 -3.97 7.15 6.80
C ALA A 219 -3.05 8.11 7.58
N ILE A 220 -1.93 7.60 8.10
CA ILE A 220 -0.95 8.40 8.84
C ILE A 220 -0.38 9.51 7.95
N GLN A 221 -0.04 9.19 6.70
CA GLN A 221 0.47 10.17 5.76
C GLN A 221 -0.53 11.31 5.52
N GLN A 222 -1.82 10.99 5.29
CA GLN A 222 -2.85 12.01 5.07
C GLN A 222 -3.12 12.84 6.33
N LEU A 223 -3.11 12.23 7.51
CA LEU A 223 -3.26 12.95 8.78
C LEU A 223 -2.09 13.91 9.03
N SER A 224 -0.85 13.50 8.70
CA SER A 224 0.32 14.38 8.75
C SER A 224 0.17 15.55 7.77
N LEU A 225 -0.23 15.28 6.53
CA LEU A 225 -0.47 16.33 5.53
C LEU A 225 -1.57 17.30 5.96
N ALA A 226 -2.64 16.79 6.57
CA ALA A 226 -3.71 17.62 7.10
C ALA A 226 -3.21 18.52 8.25
N ALA A 227 -2.43 17.97 9.17
CA ALA A 227 -1.82 18.71 10.27
C ALA A 227 -0.85 19.80 9.78
N ASP A 228 0.01 19.47 8.81
CA ASP A 228 0.99 20.41 8.23
C ASP A 228 0.33 21.58 7.51
N ASN A 229 -0.89 21.37 6.97
CA ASN A 229 -1.62 22.39 6.23
C ASN A 229 -2.69 23.11 7.07
N ARG A 230 -2.82 22.81 8.37
CA ARG A 230 -3.80 23.44 9.27
C ARG A 230 -3.73 24.97 9.25
N GLU A 231 -2.52 25.53 9.36
CA GLU A 231 -2.33 26.99 9.33
C GLU A 231 -2.75 27.60 7.99
N ARG A 232 -2.53 26.88 6.88
CA ARG A 232 -2.95 27.34 5.55
C ARG A 232 -4.47 27.33 5.41
N TYR A 233 -5.15 26.34 5.97
CA TYR A 233 -6.61 26.31 6.04
C TYR A 233 -7.17 27.44 6.91
N HIS A 234 -6.52 27.76 8.04
CA HIS A 234 -6.90 28.91 8.88
C HIS A 234 -6.83 30.24 8.12
N LYS A 235 -5.75 30.48 7.36
CA LYS A 235 -5.63 31.67 6.51
C LYS A 235 -6.71 31.74 5.44
N LEU A 236 -7.14 30.60 4.88
CA LEU A 236 -8.26 30.59 3.93
C LEU A 236 -9.59 30.96 4.60
N VAL A 237 -9.81 30.59 5.87
CA VAL A 237 -10.96 31.04 6.66
C VAL A 237 -10.92 32.57 6.85
N GLU A 238 -9.76 33.12 7.22
CA GLU A 238 -9.56 34.58 7.36
C GLU A 238 -9.84 35.34 6.05
N LEU A 239 -9.56 34.71 4.90
CA LEU A 239 -9.84 35.24 3.57
C LEU A 239 -11.30 35.00 3.10
N GLY A 240 -12.18 34.45 3.95
CA GLY A 240 -13.60 34.28 3.69
C GLY A 240 -14.00 32.94 3.04
N ALA A 241 -13.14 31.92 3.03
CA ALA A 241 -13.49 30.61 2.51
C ALA A 241 -14.53 29.91 3.39
N SER A 242 -15.62 29.41 2.79
CA SER A 242 -16.66 28.71 3.53
C SER A 242 -16.21 27.32 4.01
N PRO A 243 -16.80 26.78 5.11
CA PRO A 243 -16.50 25.43 5.59
C PRO A 243 -16.69 24.31 4.54
N GLN A 244 -17.61 24.51 3.60
CA GLN A 244 -17.89 23.59 2.50
C GLN A 244 -16.74 23.57 1.49
N MET A 245 -16.17 24.74 1.17
CA MET A 245 -15.01 24.83 0.28
C MET A 245 -13.79 24.14 0.89
N LEU A 246 -13.54 24.36 2.19
CA LEU A 246 -12.42 23.78 2.93
C LEU A 246 -12.53 22.25 3.02
N SER A 247 -13.69 21.75 3.43
CA SER A 247 -13.95 20.30 3.53
C SER A 247 -13.87 19.60 2.17
N LYS A 248 -14.36 20.23 1.09
CA LYS A 248 -14.22 19.70 -0.27
C LYS A 248 -12.78 19.66 -0.74
N SER A 249 -11.98 20.70 -0.47
CA SER A 249 -10.54 20.71 -0.78
C SER A 249 -9.83 19.57 -0.07
N LEU A 250 -10.08 19.40 1.23
CA LEU A 250 -9.50 18.34 2.02
C LEU A 250 -9.92 16.96 1.52
N LEU A 251 -11.22 16.77 1.25
CA LEU A 251 -11.77 15.52 0.73
C LEU A 251 -11.10 15.13 -0.59
N MET A 252 -10.97 16.06 -1.53
CA MET A 252 -10.35 15.78 -2.84
C MET A 252 -8.87 15.41 -2.71
N GLY A 253 -8.14 16.05 -1.79
CA GLY A 253 -6.75 15.69 -1.49
C GLY A 253 -6.63 14.26 -0.93
N VAL A 254 -7.43 13.93 0.09
CA VAL A 254 -7.43 12.60 0.71
C VAL A 254 -7.89 11.53 -0.29
N LEU A 255 -8.97 11.79 -1.02
CA LEU A 255 -9.54 10.87 -2.00
C LEU A 255 -8.56 10.55 -3.12
N PHE A 256 -7.93 11.57 -3.70
CA PHE A 256 -6.93 11.39 -4.74
C PHE A 256 -5.75 10.52 -4.24
N ASN A 257 -5.29 10.76 -3.02
CA ASN A 257 -4.18 10.01 -2.44
C ASN A 257 -4.54 8.56 -2.06
N PHE A 258 -5.82 8.23 -1.92
CA PHE A 258 -6.29 6.85 -1.74
C PHE A 258 -6.58 6.16 -3.08
N ILE A 259 -7.31 6.81 -3.99
CA ILE A 259 -7.69 6.18 -5.28
C ILE A 259 -6.46 5.84 -6.10
N LEU A 260 -5.46 6.72 -6.18
CA LEU A 260 -4.29 6.50 -7.04
C LEU A 260 -3.51 5.21 -6.71
N PRO A 261 -3.09 4.95 -5.45
CA PRO A 261 -2.49 3.66 -5.10
C PRO A 261 -3.49 2.49 -5.20
N GLY A 262 -4.77 2.70 -4.93
CA GLY A 262 -5.80 1.66 -5.08
C GLY A 262 -5.92 1.13 -6.52
N ILE A 263 -5.89 2.02 -7.51
CA ILE A 263 -5.84 1.64 -8.93
C ILE A 263 -4.61 0.76 -9.22
N PHE A 264 -3.45 1.17 -8.73
CA PHE A 264 -2.22 0.39 -8.90
C PHE A 264 -2.25 -0.93 -8.16
N THR A 265 -2.89 -1.02 -6.99
CA THR A 265 -3.13 -2.30 -6.31
C THR A 265 -3.89 -3.26 -7.20
N VAL A 266 -4.96 -2.81 -7.86
CA VAL A 266 -5.73 -3.65 -8.79
C VAL A 266 -4.87 -4.08 -9.98
N ILE A 267 -4.13 -3.15 -10.59
CA ILE A 267 -3.26 -3.47 -11.74
C ILE A 267 -2.20 -4.50 -11.32
N HIS A 268 -1.46 -4.27 -10.24
CA HIS A 268 -0.45 -5.21 -9.74
C HIS A 268 -1.07 -6.56 -9.36
N ALA A 269 -2.25 -6.56 -8.74
CA ALA A 269 -2.96 -7.78 -8.38
C ALA A 269 -3.35 -8.59 -9.62
N ILE A 270 -3.81 -7.98 -10.72
CA ILE A 270 -4.12 -8.72 -11.96
C ILE A 270 -2.91 -9.55 -12.43
N PHE A 271 -1.72 -8.96 -12.47
CA PHE A 271 -0.51 -9.68 -12.88
C PHE A 271 -0.05 -10.71 -11.85
N GLY A 272 -0.18 -10.43 -10.56
CA GLY A 272 0.10 -11.40 -9.50
C GLY A 272 -0.87 -12.59 -9.51
N LEU A 273 -2.15 -12.33 -9.80
CA LEU A 273 -3.19 -13.34 -9.91
C LEU A 273 -2.99 -14.25 -11.13
N ASN A 274 -2.40 -13.76 -12.22
CA ASN A 274 -2.00 -14.64 -13.34
C ASN A 274 -0.98 -15.70 -12.89
N VAL A 275 -0.03 -15.33 -12.02
CA VAL A 275 0.94 -16.28 -11.46
C VAL A 275 0.24 -17.27 -10.52
N ILE A 276 -0.67 -16.79 -9.67
CA ILE A 276 -1.46 -17.66 -8.79
C ILE A 276 -2.36 -18.59 -9.61
N ARG A 277 -2.92 -18.13 -10.73
CA ARG A 277 -3.73 -18.95 -11.64
C ARG A 277 -2.88 -20.05 -12.26
N PHE A 278 -1.69 -19.72 -12.74
CA PHE A 278 -0.73 -20.70 -13.23
C PHE A 278 -0.41 -21.75 -12.16
N MET A 279 -0.12 -21.33 -10.92
CA MET A 279 0.11 -22.28 -9.82
C MET A 279 -1.13 -23.13 -9.53
N GLY A 280 -2.31 -22.51 -9.49
CA GLY A 280 -3.59 -23.20 -9.25
C GLY A 280 -3.83 -24.30 -10.28
N GLN A 281 -3.72 -23.99 -11.56
CA GLN A 281 -4.00 -24.92 -12.65
C GLN A 281 -2.92 -26.00 -12.79
N GLU A 282 -1.64 -25.61 -12.84
CA GLU A 282 -0.54 -26.54 -13.14
C GLU A 282 -0.13 -27.38 -11.92
N MET A 283 -0.18 -26.82 -10.71
CA MET A 283 0.28 -27.52 -9.51
C MET A 283 -0.85 -28.17 -8.73
N PHE A 284 -2.04 -27.57 -8.72
CA PHE A 284 -3.13 -27.95 -7.83
C PHE A 284 -4.42 -28.36 -8.55
N GLN A 285 -4.48 -28.27 -9.89
CA GLN A 285 -5.71 -28.50 -10.67
C GLN A 285 -6.92 -27.72 -10.10
N ALA A 286 -6.67 -26.48 -9.70
CA ALA A 286 -7.56 -25.65 -8.89
C ALA A 286 -7.93 -24.35 -9.60
N ASP A 287 -9.23 -24.03 -9.60
CA ASP A 287 -9.73 -22.74 -10.03
C ASP A 287 -9.59 -21.67 -8.94
N ILE A 288 -9.08 -20.50 -9.33
CA ILE A 288 -8.82 -19.41 -8.38
C ILE A 288 -9.97 -18.38 -8.30
N GLU A 289 -10.87 -18.37 -9.29
CA GLU A 289 -11.93 -17.37 -9.43
C GLU A 289 -12.84 -17.24 -8.19
N PRO A 290 -13.27 -18.35 -7.55
CA PRO A 290 -14.11 -18.27 -6.35
C PRO A 290 -13.42 -17.55 -5.19
N ALA A 291 -12.09 -17.61 -5.12
CA ALA A 291 -11.31 -16.97 -4.06
C ALA A 291 -11.06 -15.48 -4.31
N ILE A 292 -11.05 -15.02 -5.57
CA ILE A 292 -10.71 -13.63 -5.92
C ILE A 292 -11.75 -12.65 -5.38
N TRP A 293 -13.04 -12.87 -5.66
CA TRP A 293 -14.11 -11.93 -5.32
C TRP A 293 -14.26 -11.63 -3.82
N PRO A 294 -14.33 -12.62 -2.91
CA PRO A 294 -14.45 -12.34 -1.48
C PRO A 294 -13.20 -11.62 -0.94
N VAL A 295 -12.00 -11.99 -1.41
CA VAL A 295 -10.76 -11.31 -1.01
C VAL A 295 -10.72 -9.88 -1.53
N ALA A 296 -11.08 -9.66 -2.80
CA ALA A 296 -11.14 -8.32 -3.40
C ALA A 296 -12.14 -7.42 -2.65
N ALA A 297 -13.31 -7.96 -2.30
CA ALA A 297 -14.32 -7.25 -1.51
C ALA A 297 -13.78 -6.89 -0.11
N LEU A 298 -13.08 -7.80 0.56
CA LEU A 298 -12.44 -7.55 1.84
C LEU A 298 -11.34 -6.48 1.76
N THR A 299 -10.47 -6.55 0.75
CA THR A 299 -9.43 -5.55 0.49
C THR A 299 -10.04 -4.17 0.23
N LEU A 300 -11.08 -4.09 -0.60
CA LEU A 300 -11.79 -2.84 -0.89
C LEU A 300 -12.47 -2.29 0.37
N ALA A 301 -13.14 -3.14 1.15
CA ALA A 301 -13.80 -2.75 2.39
C ALA A 301 -12.81 -2.15 3.38
N GLY A 302 -11.65 -2.80 3.58
CA GLY A 302 -10.56 -2.26 4.41
C GLY A 302 -10.12 -0.87 3.94
N PHE A 303 -9.91 -0.71 2.62
CA PHE A 303 -9.49 0.56 2.04
C PHE A 303 -10.52 1.69 2.24
N VAL A 304 -11.81 1.37 2.04
CA VAL A 304 -12.93 2.32 2.24
C VAL A 304 -13.07 2.70 3.70
N VAL A 305 -13.02 1.74 4.63
CA VAL A 305 -13.11 2.01 6.07
C VAL A 305 -11.98 2.95 6.51
N TYR A 306 -10.74 2.65 6.11
CA TYR A 306 -9.61 3.52 6.44
C TYR A 306 -9.68 4.88 5.77
N PHE A 307 -10.18 4.97 4.54
CA PHE A 307 -10.43 6.26 3.89
C PHE A 307 -11.41 7.12 4.71
N LEU A 308 -12.53 6.54 5.16
CA LEU A 308 -13.54 7.26 5.96
C LEU A 308 -12.96 7.74 7.30
N ILE A 309 -12.25 6.87 8.02
CA ILE A 309 -11.57 7.21 9.27
C ILE A 309 -10.55 8.33 9.04
N THR A 310 -9.76 8.22 7.97
CA THR A 310 -8.73 9.20 7.62
C THR A 310 -9.33 10.55 7.31
N TYR A 311 -10.39 10.61 6.51
CA TYR A 311 -11.06 11.86 6.16
C TYR A 311 -11.68 12.52 7.40
N ALA A 312 -12.37 11.74 8.25
CA ALA A 312 -12.93 12.25 9.50
C ALA A 312 -11.86 12.82 10.43
N GLY A 313 -10.75 12.09 10.61
CA GLY A 313 -9.61 12.53 11.41
C GLY A 313 -8.91 13.77 10.83
N ALA A 314 -8.69 13.80 9.51
CA ALA A 314 -8.10 14.93 8.81
C ALA A 314 -8.97 16.18 8.93
N LYS A 315 -10.29 16.03 8.76
CA LYS A 315 -11.26 17.13 8.89
C LYS A 315 -11.22 17.72 10.30
N ARG A 316 -11.24 16.87 11.33
CA ARG A 316 -11.16 17.32 12.72
C ARG A 316 -9.84 18.02 13.03
N ASN A 317 -8.72 17.55 12.48
CA ASN A 317 -7.41 18.12 12.81
C ASN A 317 -7.08 19.41 12.02
N ALA A 318 -7.54 19.50 10.77
CA ALA A 318 -7.19 20.62 9.88
C ALA A 318 -8.21 21.76 9.87
N LEU A 319 -9.49 21.46 10.12
CA LEU A 319 -10.60 22.42 9.98
C LEU A 319 -11.31 22.76 11.30
N ALA A 320 -10.85 22.21 12.43
CA ALA A 320 -11.27 22.64 13.77
C ALA A 320 -10.27 23.62 14.38
#